data_AF-A0A7Y5B3N0-F1
#
_entry.id   AF-A0A7Y5B3N0-F1
#
_cell.length_a   1.000
_cell.length_b   1.000
_cell.length_c   1.000
_cell.angle_alpha   90.00
_cell.angle_beta   90.00
_cell.angle_gamma   90.00
#
_symmetry.space_group_name_H-M   'P 1'
#
loop_
_entity.id
_entity.type
_entity.pdbx_description
1 polymer ?
#
loop_
_entity_poly.entity_id
_entity_poly.type
_entity_poly.pdbx_seq_one_letter_code
_entity_poly.pdbx_strand_id
1 'polypeptide(L)'
;MLYKVTALFSASLLIGLAGAQSLECPIMSHPADEESVPFYFAGSEFRLCCSSCEPKFKADPQAALNGAAKEGRTVGLFLFDPVSKNRIDKAKAVGHIDHAGLRYCFESQANMSLFKASPDRYATRPSKESLVCPVGKKAVRDHAEASGYADHEGVRYYFCCAGCEEPFIESPVKFIGNARVQTTAVLSHAPPKPEFEPTTKVASGKYIATLQTPDEGFFAGEEIAMEIRLVDTTQEDLYEGGHKGVPNAKARAVISMPEMPGMPEATPTVRRTGVPGDYAFEAFFPHGGVYQIKIEIEPSGESPFTVNFMVMVNDETGRSARRPYGLEVASTGRPRAGQPFNLVLIVRETKSGQPETHFQVVHEEKFHLLIASEDFQWFLHEHPTMNDKGEWSIPIEFPAGGKYWIYGDVAPVGKGSQILIASIETDGPKPTWPVSWEPNLGPSIAHGISGRFNLPEAGSPVGKMATFTIKLTEADTGRPISDLQKWLGAWGHLMIFSQDGQTVVHSHPEESEAMDRLVKQGEIRFNGRIPKPGLYRAFAQFKRNGQIVTLPFTLSL
;
A
#
# COMPACT_ATOMS: atom_id res chain seq x y z
N MET A 1 -12.05 -84.73 -33.67
CA MET A 1 -12.48 -84.81 -32.25
C MET A 1 -11.24 -84.69 -31.40
N LEU A 2 -11.00 -83.55 -30.72
CA LEU A 2 -10.16 -83.45 -29.51
C LEU A 2 -10.07 -81.96 -29.08
N TYR A 3 -10.51 -81.72 -27.84
CA TYR A 3 -10.14 -80.69 -26.85
C TYR A 3 -9.51 -79.35 -27.29
N LYS A 4 -10.19 -78.24 -26.96
CA LYS A 4 -9.53 -77.01 -26.51
C LYS A 4 -10.12 -76.56 -25.18
N VAL A 5 -9.21 -76.45 -24.21
CA VAL A 5 -9.38 -75.97 -22.84
C VAL A 5 -9.67 -74.47 -22.87
N THR A 6 -10.79 -74.04 -22.31
CA THR A 6 -11.06 -72.62 -22.02
C THR A 6 -10.75 -72.37 -20.55
N ALA A 7 -9.67 -71.64 -20.29
CA ALA A 7 -9.29 -71.20 -18.96
C ALA A 7 -10.28 -70.13 -18.47
N LEU A 8 -10.91 -70.36 -17.30
CA LEU A 8 -11.61 -69.32 -16.56
C LEU A 8 -10.59 -68.36 -15.94
N PHE A 9 -10.61 -67.10 -16.37
CA PHE A 9 -10.00 -66.01 -15.61
C PHE A 9 -11.02 -65.50 -14.58
N SER A 10 -10.75 -65.76 -13.29
CA SER A 10 -11.38 -65.06 -12.18
C SER A 10 -10.98 -63.58 -12.23
N ALA A 11 -11.90 -62.73 -12.66
CA ALA A 11 -11.77 -61.28 -12.48
C ALA A 11 -11.99 -60.97 -10.99
N SER A 12 -10.89 -60.84 -10.26
CA SER A 12 -10.90 -60.23 -8.92
C SER A 12 -11.36 -58.78 -9.08
N LEU A 13 -12.55 -58.47 -8.57
CA LEU A 13 -13.08 -57.12 -8.49
C LEU A 13 -12.25 -56.35 -7.45
N LEU A 14 -11.17 -55.71 -7.89
CA LEU A 14 -10.53 -54.66 -7.11
C LEU A 14 -11.55 -53.53 -6.96
N ILE A 15 -12.12 -53.40 -5.76
CA ILE A 15 -12.77 -52.17 -5.33
C ILE A 15 -11.65 -51.13 -5.24
N GLY A 16 -11.44 -50.41 -6.34
CA GLY A 16 -10.60 -49.22 -6.34
C GLY A 16 -11.22 -48.21 -5.39
N LEU A 17 -10.43 -47.79 -4.39
CA LEU A 17 -10.66 -46.55 -3.66
C LEU A 17 -10.82 -45.44 -4.71
N ALA A 18 -12.05 -44.98 -4.92
CA ALA A 18 -12.31 -43.79 -5.71
C ALA A 18 -11.52 -42.64 -5.06
N GLY A 19 -10.48 -42.17 -5.75
CA GLY A 19 -9.76 -40.97 -5.35
C GLY A 19 -10.77 -39.84 -5.21
N ALA A 20 -10.77 -39.18 -4.05
CA ALA A 20 -11.68 -38.06 -3.80
C ALA A 20 -11.53 -37.05 -4.94
N GLN A 21 -12.64 -36.64 -5.56
CA GLN A 21 -12.63 -35.61 -6.59
C GLN A 21 -11.90 -34.38 -6.05
N SER A 22 -10.93 -33.85 -6.79
CA SER A 22 -10.23 -32.64 -6.39
C SER A 22 -11.22 -31.48 -6.30
N LEU A 23 -10.99 -30.56 -5.35
CA LEU A 23 -11.80 -29.36 -5.26
C LEU A 23 -11.55 -28.50 -6.50
N GLU A 24 -12.63 -28.00 -7.11
CA GLU A 24 -12.55 -27.11 -8.25
C GLU A 24 -12.66 -25.65 -7.84
N CYS A 25 -12.18 -24.75 -8.69
CA CYS A 25 -12.40 -23.33 -8.50
C CYS A 25 -13.91 -23.02 -8.56
N PRO A 26 -14.45 -22.20 -7.63
CA PRO A 26 -15.86 -21.86 -7.61
C PRO A 26 -16.30 -20.98 -8.80
N ILE A 27 -15.35 -20.34 -9.48
CA ILE A 27 -15.61 -19.43 -10.61
C ILE A 27 -15.31 -20.05 -11.96
N MET A 28 -14.27 -20.87 -12.02
CA MET A 28 -13.84 -21.54 -13.25
C MET A 28 -13.90 -23.04 -13.01
N SER A 29 -14.44 -23.83 -13.94
CA SER A 29 -14.51 -25.30 -13.84
C SER A 29 -13.15 -25.98 -14.07
N HIS A 30 -12.12 -25.46 -13.40
CA HIS A 30 -10.75 -25.97 -13.38
C HIS A 30 -10.43 -26.42 -11.95
N PRO A 31 -9.46 -27.33 -11.78
CA PRO A 31 -8.94 -27.67 -10.45
C PRO A 31 -8.53 -26.41 -9.69
N ALA A 32 -8.87 -26.35 -8.40
CA ALA A 32 -8.35 -25.30 -7.53
C ALA A 32 -6.85 -25.51 -7.32
N ASP A 33 -6.09 -24.42 -7.22
CA ASP A 33 -4.67 -24.48 -6.92
C ASP A 33 -4.50 -24.82 -5.43
N GLU A 34 -3.90 -25.98 -5.11
CA GLU A 34 -3.69 -26.42 -3.73
C GLU A 34 -2.70 -25.55 -2.96
N GLU A 35 -1.82 -24.84 -3.67
CA GLU A 35 -0.85 -23.90 -3.09
C GLU A 35 -1.45 -22.49 -2.90
N SER A 36 -2.64 -22.23 -3.44
CA SER A 36 -3.31 -20.95 -3.24
C SER A 36 -3.75 -20.75 -1.79
N VAL A 37 -3.62 -19.50 -1.32
CA VAL A 37 -4.08 -19.10 0.01
C VAL A 37 -5.60 -19.36 0.11
N PRO A 38 -6.06 -20.18 1.07
CA PRO A 38 -7.48 -20.44 1.24
C PRO A 38 -8.20 -19.18 1.72
N PHE A 39 -9.46 -19.05 1.34
CA PHE A 39 -10.36 -18.03 1.88
C PHE A 39 -11.65 -18.69 2.36
N TYR A 40 -12.40 -17.98 3.20
CA TYR A 40 -13.52 -18.57 3.95
C TYR A 40 -14.84 -17.85 3.68
N PHE A 41 -15.91 -18.64 3.55
CA PHE A 41 -17.27 -18.14 3.37
C PHE A 41 -18.29 -19.16 3.91
N ALA A 42 -19.24 -18.72 4.72
CA ALA A 42 -20.34 -19.54 5.24
C ALA A 42 -19.90 -20.83 5.97
N GLY A 43 -18.76 -20.80 6.67
CA GLY A 43 -18.20 -21.98 7.34
C GLY A 43 -17.43 -22.93 6.44
N SER A 44 -17.18 -22.54 5.19
CA SER A 44 -16.47 -23.34 4.21
C SER A 44 -15.17 -22.67 3.77
N GLU A 45 -14.19 -23.51 3.48
CA GLU A 45 -12.90 -23.16 2.88
C GLU A 45 -12.98 -23.31 1.36
N PHE A 46 -12.42 -22.33 0.66
CA PHE A 46 -12.35 -22.29 -0.80
C PHE A 46 -10.93 -21.99 -1.25
N ARG A 47 -10.61 -22.46 -2.45
CA ARG A 47 -9.37 -22.17 -3.17
C ARG A 47 -9.68 -21.81 -4.61
N LEU A 48 -8.81 -21.01 -5.22
CA LEU A 48 -9.00 -20.50 -6.57
C LEU A 48 -7.97 -21.11 -7.50
N CYS A 49 -8.26 -21.12 -8.79
CA CYS A 49 -7.27 -21.50 -9.81
C CYS A 49 -6.35 -20.33 -10.23
N CYS A 50 -6.73 -19.09 -9.93
CA CYS A 50 -5.93 -17.89 -10.15
C CYS A 50 -6.46 -16.69 -9.35
N SER A 51 -5.59 -15.69 -9.12
CA SER A 51 -5.92 -14.46 -8.37
C SER A 51 -7.08 -13.66 -8.97
N SER A 52 -7.30 -13.74 -10.29
CA SER A 52 -8.40 -13.02 -10.95
C SER A 52 -9.81 -13.55 -10.63
N CYS A 53 -9.92 -14.74 -10.03
CA CYS A 53 -11.21 -15.34 -9.68
C CYS A 53 -11.79 -14.80 -8.37
N GLU A 54 -10.95 -14.28 -7.47
CA GLU A 54 -11.38 -13.87 -6.13
C GLU A 54 -12.39 -12.72 -6.16
N PRO A 55 -12.18 -11.64 -6.95
CA PRO A 55 -13.15 -10.56 -7.02
C PRO A 55 -14.50 -11.03 -7.56
N LYS A 56 -14.51 -12.02 -8.47
CA LYS A 56 -15.73 -12.59 -9.05
C LYS A 56 -16.50 -13.42 -8.02
N PHE A 57 -15.79 -14.21 -7.21
CA PHE A 57 -16.41 -14.93 -6.11
C PHE A 57 -16.98 -13.98 -5.07
N LYS A 58 -16.20 -12.99 -4.63
CA LYS A 58 -16.65 -11.99 -3.64
C LYS A 58 -17.84 -11.15 -4.11
N ALA A 59 -18.02 -10.96 -5.41
CA ALA A 59 -19.16 -10.22 -5.96
C ALA A 59 -20.51 -10.93 -5.76
N ASP A 60 -20.55 -12.26 -5.92
CA ASP A 60 -21.75 -13.07 -5.65
C ASP A 60 -21.39 -14.52 -5.27
N PRO A 61 -20.98 -14.76 -4.01
CA PRO A 61 -20.59 -16.08 -3.54
C PRO A 61 -21.72 -17.11 -3.64
N GLN A 62 -22.96 -16.68 -3.42
CA GLN A 62 -24.12 -17.56 -3.41
C GLN A 62 -24.45 -18.04 -4.82
N ALA A 63 -24.37 -17.16 -5.82
CA ALA A 63 -24.53 -17.55 -7.22
C ALA A 63 -23.44 -18.52 -7.66
N ALA A 64 -22.18 -18.29 -7.28
CA ALA A 64 -21.07 -19.20 -7.58
C ALA A 64 -21.32 -20.62 -7.02
N LEU A 65 -21.73 -20.72 -5.75
CA LEU A 65 -22.05 -22.00 -5.11
C LEU A 65 -23.27 -22.69 -5.73
N ASN A 66 -24.31 -21.92 -6.04
CA ASN A 66 -25.50 -22.46 -6.68
C ASN A 66 -25.21 -22.95 -8.11
N GLY A 67 -24.32 -22.26 -8.83
CA GLY A 67 -23.81 -22.68 -10.14
C GLY A 67 -23.05 -23.99 -10.06
N ALA A 68 -22.05 -24.06 -9.17
CA ALA A 68 -21.28 -25.28 -8.93
C ALA A 68 -22.16 -26.48 -8.54
N ALA A 69 -23.14 -26.26 -7.65
CA ALA A 69 -24.09 -27.29 -7.25
C ALA A 69 -24.94 -27.81 -8.42
N LYS A 70 -25.42 -26.91 -9.30
CA LYS A 70 -26.18 -27.29 -10.51
C LYS A 70 -25.34 -28.09 -11.50
N GLU A 71 -24.04 -27.80 -11.54
CA GLU A 71 -23.08 -28.47 -12.42
C GLU A 71 -22.49 -29.75 -11.81
N GLY A 72 -22.90 -30.11 -10.58
CA GLY A 72 -22.39 -31.29 -9.88
C GLY A 72 -20.91 -31.17 -9.45
N ARG A 73 -20.38 -29.95 -9.38
CA ARG A 73 -18.98 -29.68 -9.02
C ARG A 73 -18.84 -29.45 -7.52
N THR A 74 -17.75 -29.95 -6.95
CA THR A 74 -17.38 -29.70 -5.56
C THR A 74 -16.31 -28.61 -5.51
N VAL A 75 -16.66 -27.45 -4.98
CA VAL A 75 -15.81 -26.25 -5.09
C VAL A 75 -15.29 -25.72 -3.76
N GLY A 76 -15.77 -26.28 -2.65
CA GLY A 76 -15.31 -25.89 -1.31
C GLY A 76 -15.47 -27.01 -0.30
N LEU A 77 -14.89 -26.80 0.87
CA LEU A 77 -14.83 -27.76 1.95
C LEU A 77 -15.43 -27.17 3.21
N PHE A 78 -16.50 -27.78 3.71
CA PHE A 78 -17.11 -27.36 4.96
C PHE A 78 -16.21 -27.73 6.15
N LEU A 79 -15.98 -26.77 7.04
CA LEU A 79 -14.96 -26.87 8.11
C LEU A 79 -15.44 -27.62 9.35
N PHE A 80 -16.68 -28.09 9.39
CA PHE A 80 -17.28 -28.70 10.59
C PHE A 80 -17.94 -30.02 10.23
N ASP A 81 -18.08 -30.91 11.21
CA ASP A 81 -19.03 -32.02 11.06
C ASP A 81 -20.45 -31.43 11.10
N PRO A 82 -21.27 -31.58 10.05
CA PRO A 82 -22.56 -30.93 9.97
C PRO A 82 -23.60 -31.54 10.89
N VAL A 83 -23.31 -32.68 11.54
CA VAL A 83 -24.18 -33.33 12.53
C VAL A 83 -23.77 -32.92 13.94
N SER A 84 -22.51 -33.12 14.33
CA SER A 84 -22.03 -32.75 15.68
C SER A 84 -21.79 -31.26 15.86
N LYS A 85 -21.67 -30.52 14.75
CA LYS A 85 -21.41 -29.07 14.67
C LYS A 85 -20.02 -28.63 15.13
N ASN A 86 -19.19 -29.58 15.55
CA ASN A 86 -17.82 -29.33 15.98
C ASN A 86 -16.87 -29.19 14.78
N ARG A 87 -15.77 -28.48 15.00
CA ARG A 87 -14.67 -28.38 14.04
C ARG A 87 -14.11 -29.76 13.71
N ILE A 88 -14.06 -30.09 12.41
CA ILE A 88 -13.50 -31.36 11.94
C ILE A 88 -12.00 -31.23 11.69
N ASP A 89 -11.23 -32.16 12.25
CA ASP A 89 -9.85 -32.42 11.83
C ASP A 89 -9.89 -33.31 10.59
N LYS A 90 -9.62 -32.74 9.42
CA LYS A 90 -9.72 -33.42 8.11
C LYS A 90 -8.86 -34.69 8.07
N ALA A 91 -7.72 -34.71 8.75
CA ALA A 91 -6.81 -35.86 8.79
C ALA A 91 -7.39 -37.04 9.60
N LYS A 92 -8.40 -36.79 10.44
CA LYS A 92 -9.06 -37.77 11.30
C LYS A 92 -10.48 -38.11 10.85
N ALA A 93 -10.95 -37.52 9.74
CA ALA A 93 -12.30 -37.77 9.24
C ALA A 93 -12.46 -39.23 8.80
N VAL A 94 -13.59 -39.86 9.16
CA VAL A 94 -13.88 -41.25 8.78
C VAL A 94 -14.33 -41.38 7.32
N GLY A 95 -14.69 -40.27 6.70
CA GLY A 95 -15.20 -40.20 5.35
C GLY A 95 -15.73 -38.80 5.02
N HIS A 96 -16.14 -38.61 3.76
CA HIS A 96 -16.74 -37.38 3.29
C HIS A 96 -17.93 -37.64 2.36
N ILE A 97 -18.82 -36.66 2.24
CA ILE A 97 -19.94 -36.63 1.31
C ILE A 97 -19.94 -35.26 0.64
N ASP A 98 -20.01 -35.24 -0.69
CA ASP A 98 -20.16 -34.02 -1.46
C ASP A 98 -21.65 -33.74 -1.68
N HIS A 99 -22.12 -32.55 -1.32
CA HIS A 99 -23.52 -32.14 -1.45
C HIS A 99 -23.63 -30.64 -1.71
N ALA A 100 -24.48 -30.24 -2.66
CA ALA A 100 -24.77 -28.83 -2.99
C ALA A 100 -23.51 -27.94 -3.18
N GLY A 101 -22.47 -28.48 -3.83
CA GLY A 101 -21.25 -27.75 -4.17
C GLY A 101 -20.16 -27.78 -3.11
N LEU A 102 -20.39 -28.44 -1.97
CA LEU A 102 -19.45 -28.51 -0.85
C LEU A 102 -19.14 -29.95 -0.46
N ARG A 103 -17.90 -30.17 -0.02
CA ARG A 103 -17.48 -31.40 0.66
C ARG A 103 -17.72 -31.30 2.16
N TYR A 104 -18.38 -32.30 2.72
CA TYR A 104 -18.62 -32.43 4.17
C TYR A 104 -17.82 -33.62 4.70
N CYS A 105 -16.99 -33.40 5.71
CA CYS A 105 -16.24 -34.44 6.41
C CYS A 105 -16.92 -34.81 7.74
N PHE A 106 -16.74 -36.05 8.19
CA PHE A 106 -17.43 -36.58 9.37
C PHE A 106 -16.45 -37.14 10.40
N GLU A 107 -16.71 -36.88 11.68
CA GLU A 107 -15.93 -37.40 12.80
C GLU A 107 -16.27 -38.87 13.11
N SER A 108 -17.47 -39.33 12.70
CA SER A 108 -17.95 -40.68 12.98
C SER A 108 -18.82 -41.25 11.86
N GLN A 109 -18.85 -42.58 11.76
CA GLN A 109 -19.67 -43.28 10.76
C GLN A 109 -21.17 -43.04 11.00
N ALA A 110 -21.56 -42.81 12.25
CA ALA A 110 -22.93 -42.48 12.63
C ALA A 110 -23.35 -41.12 12.07
N ASN A 111 -22.51 -40.09 12.23
CA ASN A 111 -22.77 -38.75 11.68
C ASN A 111 -22.86 -38.79 10.15
N MET A 112 -21.94 -39.49 9.50
CA MET A 112 -21.99 -39.66 8.04
C MET A 112 -23.29 -40.35 7.59
N SER A 113 -23.74 -41.36 8.33
CA SER A 113 -24.99 -42.08 8.02
C SER A 113 -26.24 -41.19 8.21
N LEU A 114 -26.26 -40.36 9.27
CA LEU A 114 -27.32 -39.38 9.51
C LEU A 114 -27.37 -38.32 8.39
N PHE A 115 -26.21 -37.80 7.99
CA PHE A 115 -26.13 -36.85 6.88
C PHE A 115 -26.62 -37.48 5.58
N LYS A 116 -26.16 -38.69 5.24
CA LYS A 116 -26.57 -39.40 4.02
C LYS A 116 -28.09 -39.62 3.96
N ALA A 117 -28.73 -39.85 5.10
CA ALA A 117 -30.17 -40.05 5.17
C ALA A 117 -30.97 -38.74 4.99
N SER A 118 -30.39 -37.57 5.28
CA SER A 118 -31.08 -36.28 5.23
C SER A 118 -30.12 -35.11 4.98
N PRO A 119 -29.46 -35.03 3.81
CA PRO A 119 -28.37 -34.08 3.59
C PRO A 119 -28.82 -32.62 3.70
N ASP A 120 -30.00 -32.28 3.17
CA ASP A 120 -30.52 -30.89 3.21
C ASP A 120 -30.81 -30.39 4.63
N ARG A 121 -31.13 -31.31 5.56
CA ARG A 121 -31.33 -30.97 6.98
C ARG A 121 -30.05 -30.50 7.64
N TYR A 122 -28.90 -31.07 7.27
CA TYR A 122 -27.61 -30.80 7.91
C TYR A 122 -26.76 -29.81 7.12
N ALA A 123 -26.94 -29.74 5.80
CA ALA A 123 -26.28 -28.80 4.89
C ALA A 123 -27.00 -27.44 4.76
N THR A 124 -27.87 -27.10 5.72
CA THR A 124 -28.56 -25.81 5.73
C THR A 124 -27.54 -24.68 5.86
N ARG A 125 -27.75 -23.60 5.09
CA ARG A 125 -26.91 -22.38 5.12
C ARG A 125 -27.79 -21.18 5.43
N PRO A 126 -27.80 -20.71 6.68
CA PRO A 126 -28.50 -19.48 7.04
C PRO A 126 -27.96 -18.29 6.23
N SER A 127 -28.81 -17.29 5.94
CA SER A 127 -28.41 -16.09 5.18
C SER A 127 -27.66 -15.06 6.01
N LYS A 128 -27.59 -15.28 7.33
CA LYS A 128 -26.91 -14.44 8.32
C LYS A 128 -25.97 -15.29 9.16
N GLU A 129 -24.87 -14.69 9.57
CA GLU A 129 -23.96 -15.29 10.54
C GLU A 129 -23.44 -14.28 11.56
N SER A 130 -22.87 -14.81 12.64
CA SER A 130 -22.19 -14.06 13.69
C SER A 130 -20.82 -14.70 13.93
N LEU A 131 -19.79 -13.95 13.56
CA LEU A 131 -18.39 -14.20 13.95
C LEU A 131 -18.05 -13.57 15.30
N VAL A 132 -19.06 -13.28 16.12
CA VAL A 132 -18.89 -12.96 17.54
C VAL A 132 -19.48 -14.11 18.34
N CYS A 133 -18.63 -14.74 19.16
CA CYS A 133 -19.03 -15.84 20.01
C CYS A 133 -20.05 -15.36 21.06
N PRO A 134 -21.30 -15.85 21.04
CA PRO A 134 -22.34 -15.35 21.93
C PRO A 134 -22.13 -15.77 23.39
N VAL A 135 -21.39 -16.86 23.63
CA VAL A 135 -21.06 -17.37 24.98
C VAL A 135 -19.81 -16.70 25.51
N GLY A 136 -18.70 -16.79 24.77
CA GLY A 136 -17.40 -16.25 25.17
C GLY A 136 -17.25 -14.74 25.02
N LYS A 137 -18.17 -14.07 24.31
CA LYS A 137 -18.16 -12.63 24.01
C LYS A 137 -16.89 -12.13 23.31
N LYS A 138 -16.24 -13.02 22.55
CA LYS A 138 -15.03 -12.74 21.77
C LYS A 138 -15.33 -12.81 20.28
N ALA A 139 -14.64 -11.99 19.50
CA ALA A 139 -14.61 -12.15 18.05
C ALA A 139 -13.96 -13.50 17.70
N VAL A 140 -14.50 -14.15 16.69
CA VAL A 140 -13.94 -15.29 15.98
C VAL A 140 -13.42 -14.71 14.67
N ARG A 141 -12.10 -14.68 14.46
CA ARG A 141 -11.49 -13.89 13.38
C ARG A 141 -12.01 -14.30 12.01
N ASP A 142 -12.13 -15.60 11.79
CA ASP A 142 -12.70 -16.21 10.59
C ASP A 142 -13.27 -17.60 10.91
N HIS A 143 -13.93 -18.22 9.93
CA HIS A 143 -14.51 -19.55 10.08
C HIS A 143 -13.49 -20.65 10.43
N ALA A 144 -12.22 -20.48 10.05
CA ALA A 144 -11.14 -21.42 10.33
C ALA A 144 -10.60 -21.32 11.75
N GLU A 145 -10.99 -20.33 12.54
CA GLU A 145 -10.68 -20.27 13.97
C GLU A 145 -11.83 -20.74 14.86
N ALA A 146 -13.03 -20.92 14.30
CA ALA A 146 -14.17 -21.37 15.07
C ALA A 146 -13.98 -22.83 15.55
N SER A 147 -14.32 -23.07 16.82
CA SER A 147 -14.36 -24.41 17.43
C SER A 147 -15.58 -25.23 16.99
N GLY A 148 -16.62 -24.55 16.54
CA GLY A 148 -17.89 -25.11 16.09
C GLY A 148 -18.91 -24.01 15.81
N TYR A 149 -20.15 -24.41 15.56
CA TYR A 149 -21.24 -23.48 15.26
C TYR A 149 -22.62 -23.98 15.73
N ALA A 150 -23.56 -23.05 15.88
CA ALA A 150 -24.97 -23.38 16.11
C ALA A 150 -25.88 -22.43 15.32
N ASP A 151 -27.00 -22.95 14.84
CA ASP A 151 -27.98 -22.16 14.10
C ASP A 151 -29.17 -21.83 15.02
N HIS A 152 -29.55 -20.56 15.10
CA HIS A 152 -30.73 -20.10 15.84
C HIS A 152 -31.42 -18.95 15.10
N GLU A 153 -32.73 -19.03 14.92
CA GLU A 153 -33.57 -18.02 14.25
C GLU A 153 -33.03 -17.55 12.88
N GLY A 154 -32.46 -18.48 12.09
CA GLY A 154 -31.93 -18.18 10.76
C GLY A 154 -30.60 -17.42 10.77
N VAL A 155 -29.87 -17.46 11.89
CA VAL A 155 -28.50 -16.96 12.04
C VAL A 155 -27.58 -18.10 12.47
N ARG A 156 -26.41 -18.22 11.83
CA ARG A 156 -25.34 -19.11 12.26
C ARG A 156 -24.40 -18.40 13.23
N TYR A 157 -24.20 -18.94 14.42
CA TYR A 157 -23.27 -18.42 15.42
C TYR A 157 -22.03 -19.29 15.48
N TYR A 158 -20.86 -18.69 15.36
CA TYR A 158 -19.59 -19.38 15.52
C TYR A 158 -19.00 -19.17 16.91
N PHE A 159 -18.34 -20.19 17.44
CA PHE A 159 -17.81 -20.17 18.79
C PHE A 159 -16.29 -20.10 18.82
N CYS A 160 -15.77 -19.36 19.80
CA CYS A 160 -14.33 -19.15 20.00
C CYS A 160 -13.66 -20.27 20.82
N CYS A 161 -14.42 -21.24 21.34
CA CYS A 161 -13.92 -22.21 22.31
C CYS A 161 -14.71 -23.53 22.23
N ALA A 162 -14.01 -24.67 22.31
CA ALA A 162 -14.68 -25.95 22.45
C ALA A 162 -15.54 -25.95 23.73
N GLY A 163 -16.77 -26.49 23.63
CA GLY A 163 -17.74 -26.50 24.74
C GLY A 163 -18.58 -25.23 24.88
N CYS A 164 -18.33 -24.19 24.08
CA CYS A 164 -19.21 -23.02 24.00
C CYS A 164 -20.56 -23.34 23.31
N GLU A 165 -20.65 -24.43 22.53
CA GLU A 165 -21.83 -24.87 21.77
C GLU A 165 -23.00 -25.27 22.67
N GLU A 166 -22.76 -26.16 23.64
CA GLU A 166 -23.80 -26.81 24.45
C GLU A 166 -24.59 -25.79 25.28
N PRO A 167 -23.96 -24.86 26.03
CA PRO A 167 -24.70 -23.86 26.79
C PRO A 167 -25.56 -22.98 25.89
N PHE A 168 -25.07 -22.66 24.68
CA PHE A 168 -25.83 -21.85 23.73
C PHE A 168 -27.06 -22.58 23.20
N ILE A 169 -26.92 -23.87 22.86
CA ILE A 169 -28.05 -24.69 22.37
C ILE A 169 -29.14 -24.82 23.45
N GLU A 170 -28.75 -24.98 24.71
CA GLU A 170 -29.69 -25.06 25.84
C GLU A 170 -30.43 -23.75 26.12
N SER A 171 -29.81 -22.60 25.89
CA SER A 171 -30.38 -21.30 26.26
C SER A 171 -29.95 -20.15 25.34
N PRO A 172 -30.28 -20.19 24.03
CA PRO A 172 -29.73 -19.24 23.05
C PRO A 172 -30.14 -17.80 23.36
N VAL A 173 -31.39 -17.57 23.77
CA VAL A 173 -31.92 -16.25 24.14
C VAL A 173 -31.12 -15.61 25.28
N LYS A 174 -30.61 -16.40 26.24
CA LYS A 174 -29.78 -15.91 27.36
C LYS A 174 -28.47 -15.30 26.87
N PHE A 175 -27.89 -15.86 25.82
CA PHE A 175 -26.58 -15.44 25.30
C PHE A 175 -26.67 -14.36 24.23
N ILE A 176 -27.76 -14.33 23.46
CA ILE A 176 -27.96 -13.32 22.41
C ILE A 176 -28.45 -11.99 23.01
N GLY A 177 -29.26 -12.03 24.09
CA GLY A 177 -29.84 -10.83 24.72
C GLY A 177 -30.87 -10.12 23.83
N ASN A 178 -31.48 -9.03 24.32
CA ASN A 178 -32.40 -8.19 23.54
C ASN A 178 -31.68 -7.27 22.53
N ALA A 179 -30.35 -7.15 22.64
CA ALA A 179 -29.52 -6.43 21.68
C ALA A 179 -29.24 -7.37 20.51
N ARG A 180 -29.59 -6.95 19.29
CA ARG A 180 -29.24 -7.69 18.07
C ARG A 180 -27.72 -7.90 18.09
N VAL A 181 -27.29 -9.15 18.27
CA VAL A 181 -25.91 -9.56 17.99
C VAL A 181 -25.53 -8.99 16.63
N GLN A 182 -24.29 -8.50 16.48
CA GLN A 182 -23.80 -7.98 15.20
C GLN A 182 -23.79 -9.13 14.17
N THR A 183 -24.94 -9.34 13.52
CA THR A 183 -25.09 -10.32 12.46
C THR A 183 -24.72 -9.67 11.15
N THR A 184 -23.72 -10.20 10.46
CA THR A 184 -23.40 -9.80 9.10
C THR A 184 -24.25 -10.61 8.12
N ALA A 185 -24.58 -10.02 6.98
CA ALA A 185 -25.04 -10.82 5.85
C ALA A 185 -23.88 -11.72 5.45
N VAL A 186 -24.14 -12.99 5.17
CA VAL A 186 -23.10 -13.95 4.75
C VAL A 186 -22.34 -13.39 3.52
N LEU A 187 -23.01 -12.60 2.68
CA LEU A 187 -22.47 -11.89 1.50
C LEU A 187 -21.42 -10.80 1.80
N SER A 188 -21.23 -10.37 3.05
CA SER A 188 -20.31 -9.27 3.42
C SER A 188 -19.27 -9.72 4.43
N HIS A 189 -18.24 -10.44 3.99
CA HIS A 189 -17.06 -10.71 4.81
C HIS A 189 -15.82 -10.08 4.17
N ALA A 190 -15.64 -8.78 4.44
CA ALA A 190 -14.39 -8.33 5.02
C ALA A 190 -14.52 -8.55 6.54
N PRO A 191 -13.47 -9.00 7.25
CA PRO A 191 -13.53 -9.17 8.69
C PRO A 191 -14.02 -7.88 9.37
N PRO A 192 -14.83 -7.95 10.44
CA PRO A 192 -15.11 -6.76 11.23
C PRO A 192 -13.77 -6.20 11.73
N LYS A 193 -13.45 -4.97 11.33
CA LYS A 193 -12.28 -4.25 11.86
C LYS A 193 -12.34 -4.33 13.38
N PRO A 194 -11.27 -4.79 14.07
CA PRO A 194 -11.14 -4.54 15.50
C PRO A 194 -11.40 -3.05 15.75
N GLU A 195 -11.97 -2.68 16.90
CA GLU A 195 -11.89 -1.31 17.40
C GLU A 195 -10.41 -1.01 17.67
N PHE A 196 -9.74 -0.61 16.60
CA PHE A 196 -8.34 -0.25 16.57
C PHE A 196 -8.29 1.27 16.56
N GLU A 197 -7.84 1.86 17.67
CA GLU A 197 -7.44 3.25 17.68
C GLU A 197 -5.97 3.33 17.24
N PRO A 198 -5.68 3.79 16.01
CA PRO A 198 -4.31 4.00 15.58
C PRO A 198 -3.63 4.97 16.54
N THR A 199 -2.51 4.56 17.10
CA THR A 199 -1.69 5.46 17.91
C THR A 199 -0.68 6.10 16.98
N THR A 200 -0.99 7.32 16.52
CA THR A 200 -0.11 8.10 15.63
C THR A 200 0.62 9.22 16.35
N LYS A 201 0.27 9.51 17.61
CA LYS A 201 0.91 10.55 18.42
C LYS A 201 1.22 10.01 19.81
N VAL A 202 2.48 10.05 20.22
CA VAL A 202 2.97 9.49 21.48
C VAL A 202 3.80 10.54 22.21
N ALA A 203 3.47 10.79 23.48
CA ALA A 203 4.26 11.65 24.36
C ALA A 203 5.24 10.81 25.20
N SER A 204 6.45 11.33 25.38
CA SER A 204 7.49 10.74 26.24
C SER A 204 8.27 11.87 26.92
N GLY A 205 7.97 12.12 28.19
CA GLY A 205 8.53 13.26 28.93
C GLY A 205 8.17 14.60 28.26
N LYS A 206 9.18 15.41 27.93
CA LYS A 206 9.01 16.67 27.20
C LYS A 206 8.82 16.50 25.68
N TYR A 207 8.95 15.28 25.15
CA TYR A 207 8.91 15.04 23.72
C TYR A 207 7.53 14.54 23.26
N ILE A 208 7.14 14.94 22.06
CA ILE A 208 6.02 14.35 21.33
C ILE A 208 6.55 13.84 19.99
N ALA A 209 6.32 12.56 19.71
CA ALA A 209 6.57 11.95 18.41
C ALA A 209 5.23 11.71 17.71
N THR A 210 5.11 12.14 16.45
CA THR A 210 3.91 11.99 15.63
C THR A 210 4.27 11.26 14.35
N LEU A 211 3.70 10.08 14.11
CA LEU A 211 3.78 9.38 12.85
C LEU A 211 2.78 10.01 11.86
N GLN A 212 3.29 10.49 10.73
CA GLN A 212 2.48 11.00 9.64
C GLN A 212 1.79 9.83 8.93
N THR A 213 0.47 9.91 8.76
CA THR A 213 -0.32 8.87 8.12
C THR A 213 -1.02 9.43 6.87
N PRO A 214 -0.90 8.76 5.71
CA PRO A 214 -1.67 9.11 4.52
C PRO A 214 -3.17 9.06 4.81
N ASP A 215 -3.96 9.93 4.16
CA ASP A 215 -5.42 9.97 4.34
C ASP A 215 -6.11 8.69 3.81
N GLU A 216 -5.51 8.05 2.81
CA GLU A 216 -5.92 6.76 2.27
C GLU A 216 -5.57 5.58 3.20
N GLY A 217 -4.71 5.79 4.19
CA GLY A 217 -4.15 4.75 5.06
C GLY A 217 -2.98 4.01 4.42
N PHE A 218 -2.38 3.09 5.17
CA PHE A 218 -1.30 2.24 4.67
C PHE A 218 -1.86 1.03 3.93
N PHE A 219 -1.17 0.57 2.90
CA PHE A 219 -1.53 -0.61 2.11
C PHE A 219 -0.35 -1.56 2.02
N ALA A 220 -0.62 -2.84 2.17
CA ALA A 220 0.38 -3.88 2.02
C ALA A 220 0.79 -4.07 0.56
N GLY A 221 1.87 -4.81 0.34
CA GLY A 221 2.34 -5.16 -1.00
C GLY A 221 3.28 -4.17 -1.65
N GLU A 222 3.55 -3.04 -0.97
CA GLU A 222 4.43 -2.01 -1.48
C GLU A 222 5.31 -1.38 -0.40
N GLU A 223 6.45 -0.80 -0.82
CA GLU A 223 7.30 -0.01 0.05
C GLU A 223 6.68 1.37 0.28
N ILE A 224 6.40 1.68 1.54
CA ILE A 224 5.78 2.92 1.99
C ILE A 224 6.85 3.81 2.63
N ALA A 225 6.97 5.04 2.17
CA ALA A 225 7.72 6.07 2.88
C ALA A 225 6.91 6.56 4.08
N MET A 226 7.47 6.41 5.28
CA MET A 226 6.85 6.84 6.53
C MET A 226 7.66 7.97 7.15
N GLU A 227 6.97 8.96 7.71
CA GLU A 227 7.60 10.13 8.33
C GLU A 227 7.16 10.27 9.80
N ILE A 228 8.11 10.61 10.67
CA ILE A 228 7.89 10.88 12.08
C ILE A 228 8.36 12.30 12.38
N ARG A 229 7.47 13.10 12.96
CA ARG A 229 7.79 14.41 13.53
C ARG A 229 8.03 14.31 15.02
N LEU A 230 9.21 14.71 15.47
CA LEU A 230 9.65 14.73 16.86
C LEU A 230 9.85 16.18 17.32
N VAL A 231 9.09 16.60 18.33
CA VAL A 231 9.13 17.98 18.87
C VAL A 231 9.41 17.99 20.38
N ASP A 232 10.09 19.04 20.86
CA ASP A 232 10.27 19.35 22.28
C ASP A 232 9.18 20.34 22.73
N THR A 233 8.27 19.88 23.57
CA THR A 233 7.12 20.66 24.05
C THR A 233 7.49 21.82 24.97
N THR A 234 8.73 21.86 25.48
CA THR A 234 9.22 22.95 26.34
C THR A 234 9.78 24.12 25.54
N GLN A 235 9.90 23.98 24.21
CA GLN A 235 10.42 25.00 23.32
C GLN A 235 9.38 25.30 22.23
N GLU A 236 9.04 26.56 22.06
CA GLU A 236 8.23 27.00 20.92
C GLU A 236 9.11 27.19 19.68
N ASP A 237 8.55 26.83 18.52
CA ASP A 237 9.14 27.16 17.23
C ASP A 237 8.67 28.55 16.80
N LEU A 238 9.60 29.51 16.84
CA LEU A 238 9.32 30.91 16.51
C LEU A 238 9.12 31.14 14.99
N TYR A 239 9.46 30.17 14.14
CA TYR A 239 9.40 30.29 12.68
C TYR A 239 8.26 29.48 12.07
N GLU A 240 8.08 28.23 12.50
CA GLU A 240 7.03 27.35 11.98
C GLU A 240 5.71 27.43 12.77
N GLY A 241 5.75 27.99 13.98
CA GLY A 241 4.64 27.92 14.92
C GLY A 241 4.50 26.52 15.55
N GLY A 242 4.10 26.47 16.83
CA GLY A 242 4.00 25.21 17.57
C GLY A 242 5.28 24.88 18.33
N HIS A 243 5.59 23.59 18.51
CA HIS A 243 6.75 23.12 19.28
C HIS A 243 7.96 22.90 18.38
N LYS A 244 9.15 23.25 18.89
CA LYS A 244 10.41 23.16 18.16
C LYS A 244 10.76 21.71 17.84
N GLY A 245 11.08 21.42 16.59
CA GLY A 245 11.58 20.11 16.18
C GLY A 245 12.88 19.75 16.88
N VAL A 246 13.09 18.47 17.19
CA VAL A 246 14.32 17.96 17.83
C VAL A 246 15.31 17.58 16.74
N PRO A 247 16.32 18.43 16.43
CA PRO A 247 17.28 18.11 15.40
C PRO A 247 18.26 17.03 15.90
N ASN A 248 18.91 16.38 14.95
CA ASN A 248 20.06 15.52 15.20
C ASN A 248 19.86 14.32 16.14
N ALA A 249 18.63 13.91 16.43
CA ALA A 249 18.40 12.66 17.15
C ALA A 249 18.88 11.48 16.30
N LYS A 250 19.41 10.45 16.95
CA LYS A 250 19.54 9.13 16.33
C LYS A 250 18.23 8.40 16.54
N ALA A 251 17.77 7.70 15.51
CA ALA A 251 16.54 6.95 15.58
C ALA A 251 16.74 5.55 14.98
N ARG A 252 16.10 4.56 15.57
CA ARG A 252 16.04 3.19 15.04
C ARG A 252 14.59 2.73 15.05
N ALA A 253 14.11 2.29 13.89
CA ALA A 253 12.77 1.74 13.73
C ALA A 253 12.82 0.21 13.79
N VAL A 254 11.83 -0.36 14.48
CA VAL A 254 11.56 -1.80 14.53
C VAL A 254 10.08 -1.98 14.29
N ILE A 255 9.75 -2.65 13.19
CA ILE A 255 8.38 -2.93 12.78
C ILE A 255 8.10 -4.40 13.07
N SER A 256 7.04 -4.66 13.80
CA SER A 256 6.58 -6.00 14.12
C SER A 256 5.07 -6.09 13.95
N MET A 257 4.55 -7.31 13.86
CA MET A 257 3.12 -7.55 13.84
C MET A 257 2.75 -8.31 15.12
N PRO A 258 2.19 -7.62 16.14
CA PRO A 258 1.87 -8.26 17.42
C PRO A 258 0.92 -9.47 17.29
N GLU A 259 0.02 -9.42 16.30
CA GLU A 259 -0.93 -10.50 16.00
C GLU A 259 -0.26 -11.72 15.32
N MET A 260 0.95 -11.58 14.80
CA MET A 260 1.73 -12.66 14.22
C MET A 260 3.19 -12.66 14.72
N PRO A 261 3.43 -13.14 15.96
CA PRO A 261 4.76 -13.17 16.56
C PRO A 261 5.81 -14.00 15.79
N GLY A 262 5.37 -14.87 14.88
CA GLY A 262 6.25 -15.66 14.01
C GLY A 262 6.77 -14.89 12.78
N MET A 263 6.24 -13.69 12.49
CA MET A 263 6.73 -12.83 11.43
C MET A 263 8.05 -12.16 11.86
N PRO A 264 9.13 -12.21 11.05
CA PRO A 264 10.37 -11.51 11.36
C PRO A 264 10.14 -10.00 11.55
N GLU A 265 10.80 -9.41 12.54
CA GLU A 265 10.81 -7.95 12.69
C GLU A 265 11.56 -7.31 11.52
N ALA A 266 11.01 -6.23 10.96
CA ALA A 266 11.71 -5.40 10.00
C ALA A 266 12.41 -4.24 10.73
N THR A 267 13.67 -3.98 10.39
CA THR A 267 14.46 -2.89 11.00
C THR A 267 14.91 -1.90 9.95
N PRO A 268 14.00 -1.06 9.43
CA PRO A 268 14.36 -0.13 8.38
C PRO A 268 15.29 0.97 8.90
N THR A 269 16.12 1.49 7.99
CA THR A 269 17.03 2.59 8.30
C THR A 269 16.22 3.88 8.44
N VAL A 270 16.31 4.51 9.61
CA VAL A 270 15.74 5.84 9.84
C VAL A 270 16.72 6.91 9.41
N ARG A 271 16.25 7.85 8.59
CA ARG A 271 17.02 8.94 8.01
C ARG A 271 16.45 10.27 8.45
N ARG A 272 17.29 11.30 8.40
CA ARG A 272 16.86 12.68 8.64
C ARG A 272 16.28 13.23 7.34
N THR A 273 15.22 14.01 7.48
CA THR A 273 14.71 14.82 6.38
C THR A 273 15.36 16.21 6.41
N GLY A 274 15.05 17.07 5.44
CA GLY A 274 15.47 18.47 5.44
C GLY A 274 14.80 19.33 6.52
N VAL A 275 13.84 18.79 7.27
CA VAL A 275 13.10 19.51 8.32
C VAL A 275 13.62 19.10 9.71
N PRO A 276 14.09 20.04 10.54
CA PRO A 276 14.51 19.74 11.90
C PRO A 276 13.40 19.05 12.71
N GLY A 277 13.68 17.87 13.24
CA GLY A 277 12.70 17.07 13.98
C GLY A 277 11.94 16.05 13.14
N ASP A 278 12.05 16.08 11.82
CA ASP A 278 11.37 15.14 10.94
C ASP A 278 12.33 14.06 10.45
N TYR A 279 11.92 12.80 10.64
CA TYR A 279 12.69 11.61 10.32
C TYR A 279 11.87 10.71 9.40
N ALA A 280 12.49 10.16 8.36
CA ALA A 280 11.84 9.29 7.40
C ALA A 280 12.42 7.87 7.46
N PHE A 281 11.59 6.87 7.23
CA PHE A 281 12.02 5.48 7.06
C PHE A 281 11.08 4.76 6.11
N GLU A 282 11.57 3.68 5.50
CA GLU A 282 10.79 2.89 4.55
C GLU A 282 10.26 1.63 5.21
N ALA A 283 8.95 1.42 5.10
CA ALA A 283 8.30 0.22 5.60
C ALA A 283 7.71 -0.58 4.44
N PHE A 284 8.02 -1.88 4.39
CA PHE A 284 7.29 -2.81 3.54
C PHE A 284 6.40 -3.67 4.43
N PHE A 285 5.10 -3.66 4.15
CA PHE A 285 4.14 -4.50 4.84
C PHE A 285 3.73 -5.66 3.92
N PRO A 286 4.07 -6.92 4.25
CA PRO A 286 3.83 -8.05 3.36
C PRO A 286 2.35 -8.39 3.15
N HIS A 287 1.46 -8.00 4.06
CA HIS A 287 0.00 -8.17 3.96
C HIS A 287 -0.70 -7.18 4.91
N GLY A 288 -2.02 -7.07 4.82
CA GLY A 288 -2.80 -6.23 5.71
C GLY A 288 -2.78 -6.75 7.15
N GLY A 289 -2.96 -5.85 8.12
CA GLY A 289 -2.93 -6.17 9.54
C GLY A 289 -2.55 -5.00 10.43
N VAL A 290 -2.61 -5.22 11.75
CA VAL A 290 -2.14 -4.24 12.73
C VAL A 290 -0.65 -4.41 12.94
N TYR A 291 0.11 -3.38 12.64
CA TYR A 291 1.55 -3.33 12.84
C TYR A 291 1.91 -2.43 14.01
N GLN A 292 2.90 -2.85 14.79
CA GLN A 292 3.57 -2.01 15.75
C GLN A 292 4.85 -1.46 15.13
N ILE A 293 5.01 -0.15 15.19
CA ILE A 293 6.23 0.55 14.79
C ILE A 293 6.84 1.14 16.05
N LYS A 294 7.88 0.48 16.54
CA LYS A 294 8.67 0.89 17.69
C LYS A 294 9.83 1.75 17.20
N ILE A 295 9.94 2.97 17.71
CA ILE A 295 11.04 3.89 17.39
C ILE A 295 11.84 4.14 18.67
N GLU A 296 13.09 3.72 18.65
CA GLU A 296 14.11 4.02 19.66
C GLU A 296 14.78 5.34 19.28
N ILE A 297 14.66 6.37 20.12
CA ILE A 297 15.09 7.74 19.85
C ILE A 297 16.15 8.14 20.87
N GLU A 298 17.30 8.63 20.41
CA GLU A 298 18.39 9.19 21.23
C GLU A 298 18.60 10.65 20.81
N PRO A 299 18.01 11.63 21.52
CA PRO A 299 18.28 13.05 21.29
C PRO A 299 19.73 13.38 21.63
N SER A 300 20.30 14.37 20.94
CA SER A 300 21.70 14.75 21.14
C SER A 300 21.96 15.21 22.57
N GLY A 301 22.83 14.49 23.29
CA GLY A 301 23.23 14.83 24.66
C GLY A 301 22.20 14.47 25.74
N GLU A 302 21.12 13.75 25.41
CA GLU A 302 20.09 13.31 26.36
C GLU A 302 19.94 11.78 26.38
N SER A 303 19.20 11.25 27.36
CA SER A 303 18.93 9.81 27.48
C SER A 303 17.97 9.32 26.38
N PRO A 304 18.19 8.11 25.83
CA PRO A 304 17.30 7.55 24.84
C PRO A 304 15.95 7.16 25.43
N PHE A 305 14.91 7.19 24.60
CA PHE A 305 13.56 6.74 24.94
C PHE A 305 12.92 6.01 23.75
N THR A 306 11.77 5.39 23.97
CA THR A 306 11.06 4.61 22.95
C THR A 306 9.63 5.10 22.81
N VAL A 307 9.16 5.22 21.58
CA VAL A 307 7.74 5.43 21.26
C VAL A 307 7.23 4.26 20.44
N ASN A 308 5.97 3.90 20.64
CA ASN A 308 5.32 2.81 19.91
C ASN A 308 4.10 3.37 19.20
N PHE A 309 4.12 3.30 17.87
CA PHE A 309 2.95 3.56 17.05
C PHE A 309 2.26 2.25 16.73
N MET A 310 0.94 2.29 16.72
CA MET A 310 0.12 1.20 16.23
C MET A 310 -0.54 1.71 14.95
N VAL A 311 -0.30 1.03 13.83
CA VAL A 311 -0.90 1.37 12.53
C VAL A 311 -1.71 0.22 11.94
N MET A 312 -2.81 0.58 11.27
CA MET A 312 -3.60 -0.35 10.47
C MET A 312 -3.09 -0.29 9.03
N VAL A 313 -2.68 -1.44 8.50
CA VAL A 313 -2.33 -1.62 7.10
C VAL A 313 -3.45 -2.40 6.41
N ASN A 314 -4.02 -1.85 5.36
CA ASN A 314 -5.03 -2.52 4.55
C ASN A 314 -4.36 -3.51 3.58
N ASP A 315 -5.08 -4.54 3.16
CA ASP A 315 -4.61 -5.43 2.08
C ASP A 315 -4.47 -4.68 0.74
N GLU A 316 -3.62 -5.20 -0.16
CA GLU A 316 -3.41 -4.65 -1.51
C GLU A 316 -4.74 -4.33 -2.20
N THR A 317 -5.02 -3.04 -2.45
CA THR A 317 -6.19 -2.65 -3.24
C THR A 317 -5.79 -2.39 -4.69
N GLY A 318 -6.40 -3.13 -5.62
CA GLY A 318 -6.41 -2.80 -7.06
C GLY A 318 -7.24 -1.55 -7.42
N ARG A 319 -7.32 -0.54 -6.55
CA ARG A 319 -8.05 0.72 -6.77
C ARG A 319 -7.19 1.91 -6.34
N SER A 320 -6.94 2.81 -7.29
CA SER A 320 -6.51 4.19 -7.01
C SER A 320 -7.57 4.83 -6.10
N ALA A 321 -7.25 5.00 -4.82
CA ALA A 321 -7.98 5.90 -3.95
C ALA A 321 -7.91 7.30 -4.59
N ARG A 322 -9.04 8.01 -4.64
CA ARG A 322 -9.02 9.44 -5.02
C ARG A 322 -8.05 10.15 -4.05
N ARG A 323 -7.05 10.84 -4.60
CA ARG A 323 -6.07 11.59 -3.79
C ARG A 323 -6.80 12.57 -2.87
N PRO A 324 -6.36 12.73 -1.61
CA PRO A 324 -7.02 13.58 -0.62
C PRO A 324 -7.06 15.05 -1.02
N TYR A 325 -6.10 15.49 -1.85
CA TYR A 325 -6.07 16.82 -2.43
C TYR A 325 -5.98 16.77 -3.96
N GLY A 326 -6.44 17.84 -4.59
CA GLY A 326 -6.27 18.12 -6.01
C GLY A 326 -5.65 19.50 -6.24
N LEU A 327 -4.96 19.66 -7.36
CA LEU A 327 -4.41 20.95 -7.80
C LEU A 327 -5.30 21.55 -8.87
N GLU A 328 -5.79 22.76 -8.61
CA GLU A 328 -6.57 23.56 -9.56
C GLU A 328 -5.70 24.66 -10.15
N VAL A 329 -5.79 24.85 -11.47
CA VAL A 329 -5.30 26.06 -12.15
C VAL A 329 -6.41 27.10 -12.14
N ALA A 330 -6.32 28.07 -11.23
CA ALA A 330 -7.33 29.10 -10.99
C ALA A 330 -7.05 30.44 -11.73
N SER A 331 -6.03 30.46 -12.58
CA SER A 331 -5.63 31.64 -13.35
C SER A 331 -6.74 32.14 -14.26
N THR A 332 -6.86 33.45 -14.43
CA THR A 332 -7.78 34.06 -15.39
C THR A 332 -7.17 34.09 -16.80
N GLY A 333 -7.84 33.46 -17.77
CA GLY A 333 -7.39 33.43 -19.16
C GLY A 333 -6.38 32.32 -19.45
N ARG A 334 -5.78 32.37 -20.65
CA ARG A 334 -4.74 31.41 -21.08
C ARG A 334 -3.40 32.11 -21.28
N PRO A 335 -2.27 31.49 -20.91
CA PRO A 335 -0.95 32.02 -21.19
C PRO A 335 -0.70 32.08 -22.70
N ARG A 336 0.11 33.04 -23.12
CA ARG A 336 0.64 33.14 -24.49
C ARG A 336 2.15 32.96 -24.45
N ALA A 337 2.67 32.18 -25.39
CA ALA A 337 4.09 31.93 -25.50
C ALA A 337 4.91 33.24 -25.58
N GLY A 338 5.98 33.35 -24.80
CA GLY A 338 6.87 34.51 -24.74
C GLY A 338 6.26 35.74 -24.06
N GLN A 339 5.15 35.58 -23.33
CA GLN A 339 4.52 36.67 -22.57
C GLN A 339 4.45 36.30 -21.08
N PRO A 340 4.75 37.25 -20.17
CA PRO A 340 4.52 37.05 -18.74
C PRO A 340 3.06 36.71 -18.46
N PHE A 341 2.83 35.66 -17.69
CA PHE A 341 1.53 35.19 -17.27
C PHE A 341 1.55 34.93 -15.76
N ASN A 342 0.62 35.53 -15.02
CA ASN A 342 0.49 35.24 -13.60
C ASN A 342 -0.26 33.91 -13.42
N LEU A 343 0.48 32.85 -13.14
CA LEU A 343 -0.08 31.53 -12.83
C LEU A 343 -0.61 31.56 -11.40
N VAL A 344 -1.89 31.26 -11.24
CA VAL A 344 -2.60 31.11 -9.97
C VAL A 344 -3.02 29.65 -9.80
N LEU A 345 -2.67 29.05 -8.67
CA LEU A 345 -2.97 27.67 -8.31
C LEU A 345 -3.70 27.61 -6.97
N ILE A 346 -4.59 26.63 -6.80
CA ILE A 346 -5.26 26.33 -5.54
C ILE A 346 -5.14 24.85 -5.25
N VAL A 347 -4.69 24.50 -4.05
CA VAL A 347 -4.75 23.13 -3.53
C VAL A 347 -6.08 22.95 -2.84
N ARG A 348 -6.91 21.99 -3.29
CA ARG A 348 -8.23 21.73 -2.71
C ARG A 348 -8.29 20.36 -2.06
N GLU A 349 -8.87 20.30 -0.87
CA GLU A 349 -9.22 19.03 -0.25
C GLU A 349 -10.41 18.40 -1.03
N THR A 350 -10.22 17.18 -1.51
CA THR A 350 -11.09 16.54 -2.52
C THR A 350 -12.50 16.24 -2.00
N LYS A 351 -12.71 16.13 -0.69
CA LYS A 351 -14.02 15.79 -0.10
C LYS A 351 -14.90 17.03 0.11
N SER A 352 -14.32 18.09 0.63
CA SER A 352 -14.97 19.36 1.00
C SER A 352 -14.91 20.39 -0.11
N GLY A 353 -13.93 20.28 -1.02
CA GLY A 353 -13.64 21.26 -2.07
C GLY A 353 -13.02 22.56 -1.55
N GLN A 354 -12.73 22.66 -0.24
CA GLN A 354 -12.18 23.87 0.35
C GLN A 354 -10.68 24.02 0.00
N PRO A 355 -10.19 25.26 -0.19
CA PRO A 355 -8.76 25.53 -0.29
C PRO A 355 -8.04 25.12 0.99
N GLU A 356 -6.92 24.41 0.85
CA GLU A 356 -5.97 24.19 1.94
C GLU A 356 -5.07 25.42 2.09
N THR A 357 -4.81 25.82 3.33
CA THR A 357 -4.02 27.02 3.66
C THR A 357 -2.91 26.75 4.68
N HIS A 358 -2.78 25.53 5.18
CA HIS A 358 -1.80 25.16 6.19
C HIS A 358 -0.85 24.11 5.61
N PHE A 359 0.35 24.55 5.26
CA PHE A 359 1.40 23.73 4.69
C PHE A 359 2.67 23.82 5.53
N GLN A 360 3.36 22.69 5.64
CA GLN A 360 4.69 22.58 6.21
C GLN A 360 5.73 23.17 5.26
N VAL A 361 6.81 23.70 5.82
CA VAL A 361 8.00 24.09 5.05
C VAL A 361 8.84 22.84 4.87
N VAL A 362 9.04 22.42 3.63
CA VAL A 362 9.86 21.27 3.26
C VAL A 362 10.95 21.80 2.33
N HIS A 363 12.22 21.58 2.66
CA HIS A 363 13.35 22.17 1.92
C HIS A 363 13.21 23.70 1.76
N GLU A 364 13.01 24.40 2.88
CA GLU A 364 12.90 25.87 2.96
C GLU A 364 11.67 26.50 2.27
N GLU A 365 10.83 25.71 1.58
CA GLU A 365 9.64 26.21 0.85
C GLU A 365 8.38 25.42 1.18
N LYS A 366 7.20 26.03 0.97
CA LYS A 366 5.91 25.35 1.22
C LYS A 366 5.33 24.67 -0.02
N PHE A 367 5.79 25.07 -1.19
CA PHE A 367 5.28 24.62 -2.48
C PHE A 367 6.43 24.57 -3.47
N HIS A 368 6.79 23.36 -3.92
CA HIS A 368 7.67 23.18 -5.06
C HIS A 368 6.82 23.04 -6.32
N LEU A 369 6.83 24.07 -7.15
CA LEU A 369 6.12 24.10 -8.42
C LEU A 369 7.05 23.59 -9.51
N LEU A 370 6.65 22.48 -10.12
CA LEU A 370 7.34 21.90 -11.26
C LEU A 370 6.46 22.06 -12.50
N ILE A 371 7.00 22.66 -13.56
CA ILE A 371 6.30 22.80 -14.83
C ILE A 371 7.15 22.12 -15.91
N ALA A 372 6.53 21.26 -16.69
CA ALA A 372 7.19 20.62 -17.82
C ALA A 372 6.33 20.77 -19.09
N SER A 373 6.99 20.92 -20.24
CA SER A 373 6.29 20.76 -21.52
C SER A 373 5.75 19.33 -21.65
N GLU A 374 4.70 19.12 -22.45
CA GLU A 374 4.09 17.79 -22.63
C GLU A 374 5.11 16.71 -23.08
N ASP A 375 6.15 17.12 -23.82
CA ASP A 375 7.24 16.27 -24.30
C ASP A 375 8.44 16.14 -23.32
N PHE A 376 8.37 16.82 -22.17
CA PHE A 376 9.43 16.92 -21.17
C PHE A 376 10.80 17.32 -21.75
N GLN A 377 10.83 18.19 -22.76
CA GLN A 377 12.07 18.80 -23.27
C GLN A 377 12.35 20.17 -22.64
N TRP A 378 11.33 20.79 -22.05
CA TRP A 378 11.44 22.00 -21.24
C TRP A 378 10.93 21.75 -19.84
N PHE A 379 11.63 22.32 -18.85
CA PHE A 379 11.36 22.12 -17.44
C PHE A 379 11.66 23.38 -16.63
N LEU A 380 10.85 23.62 -15.61
CA LEU A 380 10.97 24.72 -14.67
C LEU A 380 10.68 24.20 -13.26
N HIS A 381 11.42 24.71 -12.28
CA HIS A 381 11.22 24.45 -10.86
C HIS A 381 11.26 25.78 -10.11
N GLU A 382 10.12 26.19 -9.56
CA GLU A 382 9.93 27.48 -8.90
C GLU A 382 9.10 27.34 -7.62
N HIS A 383 8.99 28.43 -6.86
CA HIS A 383 8.35 28.44 -5.54
C HIS A 383 7.34 29.60 -5.48
N PRO A 384 6.04 29.33 -5.71
CA PRO A 384 5.02 30.37 -5.68
C PRO A 384 4.75 30.84 -4.24
N THR A 385 4.14 32.02 -4.12
CA THR A 385 3.74 32.55 -2.80
C THR A 385 2.23 32.43 -2.61
N MET A 386 1.80 32.06 -1.40
CA MET A 386 0.39 31.91 -1.05
C MET A 386 -0.15 33.16 -0.38
N ASN A 387 -1.37 33.58 -0.75
CA ASN A 387 -2.12 34.59 0.00
C ASN A 387 -3.01 33.97 1.09
N ASP A 388 -3.68 34.80 1.90
CA ASP A 388 -4.53 34.34 3.01
C ASP A 388 -5.75 33.50 2.57
N LYS A 389 -6.05 33.42 1.27
CA LYS A 389 -7.16 32.64 0.70
C LYS A 389 -6.71 31.26 0.18
N GLY A 390 -5.42 30.93 0.27
CA GLY A 390 -4.87 29.68 -0.28
C GLY A 390 -4.57 29.74 -1.78
N GLU A 391 -4.51 30.94 -2.37
CA GLU A 391 -4.14 31.11 -3.78
C GLU A 391 -2.62 31.29 -3.89
N TRP A 392 -1.98 30.38 -4.62
CA TRP A 392 -0.55 30.40 -4.92
C TRP A 392 -0.32 31.11 -6.23
N SER A 393 0.48 32.19 -6.23
CA SER A 393 0.72 33.01 -7.42
C SER A 393 2.19 33.12 -7.77
N ILE A 394 2.49 33.08 -9.07
CA ILE A 394 3.84 33.29 -9.61
C ILE A 394 3.80 33.77 -11.08
N PRO A 395 4.60 34.78 -11.47
CA PRO A 395 4.74 35.16 -12.88
C PRO A 395 5.62 34.15 -13.62
N ILE A 396 5.07 33.54 -14.67
CA ILE A 396 5.74 32.56 -15.53
C ILE A 396 5.70 33.04 -16.97
N GLU A 397 6.78 32.83 -17.71
CA GLU A 397 6.81 32.97 -19.17
C GLU A 397 6.96 31.58 -19.80
N PHE A 398 5.94 31.12 -20.50
CA PHE A 398 5.99 29.86 -21.23
C PHE A 398 6.71 30.07 -22.56
N PRO A 399 7.73 29.27 -22.93
CA PRO A 399 8.56 29.54 -24.10
C PRO A 399 7.87 29.21 -25.44
N ALA A 400 6.84 28.36 -25.43
CA ALA A 400 6.12 27.94 -26.63
C ALA A 400 4.64 27.63 -26.30
N GLY A 401 3.79 27.61 -27.33
CA GLY A 401 2.41 27.15 -27.24
C GLY A 401 2.30 25.64 -27.13
N GLY A 402 1.17 25.15 -26.64
CA GLY A 402 0.90 23.74 -26.35
C GLY A 402 0.60 23.47 -24.88
N LYS A 403 0.47 22.20 -24.54
CA LYS A 403 0.14 21.75 -23.19
C LYS A 403 1.39 21.66 -22.32
N TYR A 404 1.24 22.11 -21.07
CA TYR A 404 2.24 21.95 -20.03
C TYR A 404 1.64 21.18 -18.85
N TRP A 405 2.42 20.25 -18.31
CA TRP A 405 2.15 19.62 -17.03
C TRP A 405 2.52 20.58 -15.90
N ILE A 406 1.68 20.63 -14.88
CA ILE A 406 1.90 21.39 -13.65
C ILE A 406 1.88 20.39 -12.51
N TYR A 407 2.95 20.38 -11.72
CA TYR A 407 3.06 19.58 -10.52
C TYR A 407 3.24 20.50 -9.32
N GLY A 408 2.48 20.26 -8.27
CA GLY A 408 2.68 20.89 -6.97
C GLY A 408 3.08 19.84 -5.96
N ASP A 409 4.33 19.86 -5.54
CA ASP A 409 4.77 19.08 -4.38
C ASP A 409 4.58 19.96 -3.13
N VAL A 410 3.64 19.52 -2.29
CA VAL A 410 3.16 20.25 -1.12
C VAL A 410 2.99 19.30 0.05
N ALA A 411 3.15 19.81 1.26
CA ALA A 411 2.95 19.05 2.48
C ALA A 411 1.90 19.71 3.38
N PRO A 412 0.59 19.43 3.20
CA PRO A 412 -0.43 19.88 4.14
C PRO A 412 -0.11 19.40 5.56
N VAL A 413 -0.33 20.26 6.55
CA VAL A 413 0.06 19.97 7.94
C VAL A 413 -0.59 18.67 8.44
N GLY A 414 0.25 17.72 8.85
CA GLY A 414 -0.20 16.43 9.38
C GLY A 414 -0.59 15.38 8.32
N LYS A 415 -0.33 15.66 7.03
CA LYS A 415 -0.71 14.79 5.91
C LYS A 415 0.46 14.24 5.09
N GLY A 416 1.69 14.65 5.42
CA GLY A 416 2.89 14.31 4.66
C GLY A 416 2.95 15.00 3.30
N SER A 417 4.11 14.84 2.64
CA SER A 417 4.35 15.38 1.30
C SER A 417 3.56 14.63 0.23
N GLN A 418 3.05 15.36 -0.75
CA GLN A 418 2.25 14.82 -1.83
C GLN A 418 2.41 15.62 -3.12
N ILE A 419 2.61 14.91 -4.23
CA ILE A 419 2.69 15.50 -5.55
C ILE A 419 1.29 15.55 -6.16
N LEU A 420 0.81 16.75 -6.45
CA LEU A 420 -0.46 17.01 -7.10
C LEU A 420 -0.23 17.35 -8.57
N ILE A 421 -1.14 16.94 -9.45
CA ILE A 421 -0.97 17.06 -10.92
C ILE A 421 -2.12 17.88 -11.49
N ALA A 422 -1.77 18.86 -12.33
CA ALA A 422 -2.68 19.62 -13.18
C ALA A 422 -2.04 19.84 -14.56
N SER A 423 -2.75 20.52 -15.46
CA SER A 423 -2.16 20.99 -16.72
C SER A 423 -2.74 22.32 -17.14
N ILE A 424 -2.01 23.02 -18.00
CA ILE A 424 -2.45 24.29 -18.62
C ILE A 424 -2.17 24.25 -20.12
N GLU A 425 -3.04 24.89 -20.90
CA GLU A 425 -2.87 25.07 -22.34
C GLU A 425 -2.33 26.47 -22.62
N THR A 426 -1.25 26.56 -23.39
CA THR A 426 -0.59 27.81 -23.78
C THR A 426 -0.84 28.12 -25.25
N ASP A 427 -1.30 29.33 -25.54
CA ASP A 427 -1.50 29.79 -26.91
C ASP A 427 -0.17 30.25 -27.54
N GLY A 428 -0.02 30.07 -28.86
CA GLY A 428 1.15 30.53 -29.61
C GLY A 428 1.76 29.47 -30.52
N PRO A 429 2.95 29.73 -31.10
CA PRO A 429 3.66 28.77 -31.94
C PRO A 429 4.01 27.51 -31.15
N LYS A 430 3.88 26.34 -31.79
CA LYS A 430 4.34 25.07 -31.20
C LYS A 430 5.85 25.09 -30.97
N PRO A 431 6.37 24.24 -30.06
CA PRO A 431 7.79 24.21 -29.79
C PRO A 431 8.62 23.78 -30.99
N THR A 432 9.82 24.35 -31.11
CA THR A 432 10.78 24.04 -32.19
C THR A 432 12.03 23.30 -31.70
N TRP A 433 12.10 22.99 -30.40
CA TRP A 433 13.19 22.19 -29.85
C TRP A 433 13.08 20.72 -30.30
N PRO A 434 14.21 19.99 -30.40
CA PRO A 434 14.19 18.58 -30.75
C PRO A 434 13.49 17.77 -29.65
N VAL A 435 12.64 16.83 -30.07
CA VAL A 435 12.01 15.87 -29.18
C VAL A 435 12.70 14.52 -29.33
N SER A 436 13.38 14.06 -28.28
CA SER A 436 13.99 12.73 -28.26
C SER A 436 13.77 12.05 -26.91
N TRP A 437 13.27 10.82 -26.95
CA TRP A 437 13.17 9.92 -25.79
C TRP A 437 14.19 8.79 -25.85
N GLU A 438 15.27 8.97 -26.64
CA GLU A 438 16.37 8.02 -26.64
C GLU A 438 17.00 7.95 -25.24
N PRO A 439 17.20 6.75 -24.67
CA PRO A 439 17.87 6.58 -23.39
C PRO A 439 19.24 7.24 -23.40
N ASN A 440 19.47 8.13 -22.43
CA ASN A 440 20.70 8.88 -22.29
C ASN A 440 20.99 9.12 -20.81
N LEU A 441 21.98 8.39 -20.29
CA LEU A 441 22.52 8.52 -18.95
C LEU A 441 23.68 9.53 -18.86
N GLY A 442 23.95 10.27 -19.93
CA GLY A 442 24.99 11.30 -20.02
C GLY A 442 26.19 10.90 -20.90
N PRO A 443 27.09 11.88 -21.18
CA PRO A 443 27.16 13.18 -20.51
C PRO A 443 26.03 14.13 -20.94
N SER A 444 25.41 14.77 -19.96
CA SER A 444 24.50 15.91 -20.15
C SER A 444 25.27 17.16 -19.75
N ILE A 445 25.30 18.19 -20.59
CA ILE A 445 26.16 19.36 -20.40
C ILE A 445 25.32 20.63 -20.38
N ALA A 446 25.48 21.43 -19.32
CA ALA A 446 24.92 22.76 -19.22
C ALA A 446 25.83 23.66 -18.36
N HIS A 447 25.99 24.92 -18.77
CA HIS A 447 26.76 25.93 -18.03
C HIS A 447 28.15 25.47 -17.56
N GLY A 448 28.87 24.73 -18.41
CA GLY A 448 30.23 24.23 -18.11
C GLY A 448 30.30 23.05 -17.15
N ILE A 449 29.15 22.49 -16.72
CA ILE A 449 29.06 21.26 -15.92
C ILE A 449 28.62 20.12 -16.83
N SER A 450 29.31 18.98 -16.70
CA SER A 450 28.96 17.71 -17.33
C SER A 450 28.46 16.74 -16.25
N GLY A 451 27.28 16.17 -16.44
CA GLY A 451 26.69 15.18 -15.53
C GLY A 451 26.52 13.82 -16.19
N ARG A 452 26.74 12.76 -15.40
CA ARG A 452 26.42 11.38 -15.75
C ARG A 452 25.52 10.77 -14.69
N PHE A 453 24.40 10.22 -15.11
CA PHE A 453 23.40 9.57 -14.27
C PHE A 453 23.72 8.08 -14.17
N ASN A 454 23.94 7.58 -12.97
CA ASN A 454 24.23 6.18 -12.70
C ASN A 454 23.03 5.54 -12.03
N LEU A 455 22.50 4.50 -12.66
CA LEU A 455 21.50 3.61 -12.08
C LEU A 455 22.15 2.74 -10.98
N PRO A 456 21.37 2.23 -10.02
CA PRO A 456 21.87 1.29 -9.02
C PRO A 456 22.51 0.06 -9.66
N GLU A 457 23.58 -0.47 -9.05
CA GLU A 457 24.31 -1.63 -9.57
C GLU A 457 23.52 -2.96 -9.48
N ALA A 458 22.54 -3.04 -8.58
CA ALA A 458 21.82 -4.28 -8.26
C ALA A 458 20.40 -4.31 -8.86
N GLY A 459 20.24 -4.94 -10.03
CA GLY A 459 18.93 -5.25 -10.61
C GLY A 459 18.12 -4.03 -11.08
N SER A 460 16.88 -4.26 -11.52
CA SER A 460 15.98 -3.15 -11.90
C SER A 460 15.56 -2.36 -10.64
N PRO A 461 15.64 -1.02 -10.66
CA PRO A 461 15.14 -0.17 -9.57
C PRO A 461 13.61 -0.11 -9.53
N VAL A 462 12.90 -0.75 -10.45
CA VAL A 462 11.45 -0.71 -10.53
C VAL A 462 10.81 -1.41 -9.32
N GLY A 463 9.81 -0.76 -8.73
CA GLY A 463 9.03 -1.23 -7.60
C GLY A 463 9.73 -1.09 -6.25
N LYS A 464 10.99 -0.65 -6.22
CA LYS A 464 11.86 -0.59 -5.04
C LYS A 464 12.44 0.80 -4.84
N MET A 465 12.77 1.15 -3.61
CA MET A 465 13.62 2.29 -3.35
C MET A 465 15.02 2.05 -3.92
N ALA A 466 15.53 3.04 -4.63
CA ALA A 466 16.79 2.97 -5.33
C ALA A 466 17.62 4.22 -5.05
N THR A 467 18.93 4.05 -4.92
CA THR A 467 19.87 5.17 -4.84
C THR A 467 20.40 5.48 -6.24
N PHE A 468 20.00 6.63 -6.78
CA PHE A 468 20.51 7.18 -8.04
C PHE A 468 21.71 8.07 -7.78
N THR A 469 22.80 7.88 -8.52
CA THR A 469 24.01 8.70 -8.34
C THR A 469 24.24 9.57 -9.57
N ILE A 470 24.48 10.86 -9.36
CA ILE A 470 24.90 11.78 -10.42
C ILE A 470 26.35 12.16 -10.17
N LYS A 471 27.21 11.83 -11.14
CA LYS A 471 28.60 12.28 -11.15
C LYS A 471 28.73 13.55 -11.97
N LEU A 472 29.31 14.58 -11.37
CA LEU A 472 29.50 15.90 -11.95
C LEU A 472 30.98 16.18 -12.16
N THR A 473 31.32 16.60 -13.37
CA THR A 473 32.64 17.08 -13.74
C THR A 473 32.55 18.43 -14.46
N GLU A 474 33.66 19.15 -14.50
CA GLU A 474 33.79 20.29 -15.41
C GLU A 474 33.80 19.78 -16.85
N ALA A 475 33.01 20.40 -17.72
CA ALA A 475 32.87 19.98 -19.11
C ALA A 475 34.20 20.07 -19.89
N ASP A 476 35.00 21.09 -19.61
CA ASP A 476 36.24 21.35 -20.36
C ASP A 476 37.43 20.54 -19.83
N THR A 477 37.52 20.35 -18.50
CA THR A 477 38.71 19.77 -17.85
C THR A 477 38.49 18.32 -17.39
N GLY A 478 37.23 17.88 -17.29
CA GLY A 478 36.87 16.57 -16.74
C GLY A 478 37.11 16.43 -15.22
N ARG A 479 37.55 17.49 -14.54
CA ARG A 479 37.79 17.45 -13.10
C ARG A 479 36.47 17.36 -12.32
N PRO A 480 36.42 16.64 -11.19
CA PRO A 480 35.22 16.60 -10.36
C PRO A 480 34.79 17.98 -9.88
N ILE A 481 33.48 18.25 -9.93
CA ILE A 481 32.91 19.44 -9.31
C ILE A 481 33.00 19.28 -7.79
N SER A 482 33.54 20.27 -7.09
CA SER A 482 33.78 20.19 -5.63
C SER A 482 33.28 21.41 -4.85
N ASP A 483 32.72 22.38 -5.57
CA ASP A 483 32.38 23.74 -5.14
C ASP A 483 30.88 24.04 -5.34
N LEU A 484 30.03 23.00 -5.28
CA LEU A 484 28.58 23.21 -5.28
C LEU A 484 28.15 24.05 -4.07
N GLN A 485 27.05 24.76 -4.24
CA GLN A 485 26.37 25.49 -3.18
C GLN A 485 25.03 24.81 -2.89
N LYS A 486 24.59 24.83 -1.63
CA LYS A 486 23.22 24.43 -1.31
C LYS A 486 22.23 25.42 -1.93
N TRP A 487 21.12 24.89 -2.41
CA TRP A 487 19.95 25.64 -2.84
C TRP A 487 18.77 25.03 -2.09
N LEU A 488 18.00 25.85 -1.37
CA LEU A 488 16.84 25.39 -0.60
C LEU A 488 17.20 24.25 0.38
N GLY A 489 18.25 24.48 1.17
CA GLY A 489 18.79 23.49 2.12
C GLY A 489 19.51 22.27 1.52
N ALA A 490 19.34 21.96 0.23
CA ALA A 490 19.81 20.72 -0.41
C ALA A 490 21.01 20.93 -1.35
N TRP A 491 21.83 19.87 -1.51
CA TRP A 491 22.97 19.85 -2.45
C TRP A 491 22.55 19.70 -3.92
N GLY A 492 21.30 19.33 -4.17
CA GLY A 492 20.70 19.23 -5.50
C GLY A 492 19.25 18.79 -5.41
N HIS A 493 18.54 18.88 -6.53
CA HIS A 493 17.14 18.43 -6.66
C HIS A 493 17.04 17.49 -7.85
N LEU A 494 16.33 16.37 -7.69
CA LEU A 494 16.11 15.40 -8.75
C LEU A 494 14.63 15.18 -8.95
N MET A 495 14.17 15.45 -10.17
CA MET A 495 12.82 15.20 -10.61
C MET A 495 12.84 14.14 -11.71
N ILE A 496 12.06 13.08 -11.57
CA ILE A 496 11.94 12.00 -12.56
C ILE A 496 10.48 11.84 -12.95
N PHE A 497 10.18 12.06 -14.22
CA PHE A 497 8.83 12.01 -14.79
C PHE A 497 8.70 10.81 -15.72
N SER A 498 7.64 10.01 -15.57
CA SER A 498 7.30 9.02 -16.59
C SER A 498 6.92 9.71 -17.90
N GLN A 499 7.10 9.01 -19.02
CA GLN A 499 6.74 9.54 -20.34
C GLN A 499 5.26 9.99 -20.46
N ASP A 500 4.36 9.37 -19.71
CA ASP A 500 2.94 9.74 -19.66
C ASP A 500 2.63 10.89 -18.67
N GLY A 501 3.63 11.35 -17.92
CA GLY A 501 3.54 12.42 -16.93
C GLY A 501 2.76 12.08 -15.65
N GLN A 502 2.32 10.83 -15.47
CA GLN A 502 1.48 10.44 -14.33
C GLN A 502 2.28 9.96 -13.11
N THR A 503 3.53 9.58 -13.31
CA THR A 503 4.46 9.18 -12.26
C THR A 503 5.54 10.24 -12.15
N VAL A 504 5.69 10.78 -10.94
CA VAL A 504 6.71 11.78 -10.62
C VAL A 504 7.43 11.33 -9.37
N VAL A 505 8.75 11.39 -9.41
CA VAL A 505 9.62 11.26 -8.25
C VAL A 505 10.29 12.61 -8.04
N HIS A 506 10.14 13.19 -6.87
CA HIS A 506 10.89 14.35 -6.42
C HIS A 506 11.80 13.90 -5.27
N SER A 507 13.10 14.20 -5.36
CA SER A 507 14.08 13.69 -4.42
C SER A 507 15.22 14.67 -4.19
N HIS A 508 15.75 14.64 -2.97
CA HIS A 508 16.90 15.42 -2.55
C HIS A 508 17.98 14.49 -1.96
N PRO A 509 19.26 14.92 -1.99
CA PRO A 509 20.31 14.20 -1.29
C PRO A 509 20.11 14.23 0.22
N GLU A 510 20.43 13.13 0.87
CA GLU A 510 20.38 13.03 2.34
C GLU A 510 21.34 14.04 2.98
N GLU A 511 20.89 14.70 4.04
CA GLU A 511 21.73 15.58 4.86
C GLU A 511 22.61 14.76 5.80
N SER A 512 23.87 14.54 5.39
CA SER A 512 24.85 13.80 6.18
C SER A 512 26.29 14.21 5.87
N GLU A 513 27.18 14.03 6.84
CA GLU A 513 28.63 14.21 6.64
C GLU A 513 29.21 13.28 5.57
N ALA A 514 28.56 12.13 5.32
CA ALA A 514 28.93 11.23 4.25
C ALA A 514 28.59 11.85 2.88
N MET A 515 27.42 12.46 2.76
CA MET A 515 27.02 13.17 1.54
C MET A 515 27.90 14.41 1.30
N ASP A 516 28.20 15.19 2.33
CA ASP A 516 29.10 16.36 2.23
C ASP A 516 30.48 16.00 1.68
N ARG A 517 31.00 14.81 2.03
CA ARG A 517 32.28 14.30 1.52
C ARG A 517 32.20 13.86 0.06
N LEU A 518 31.09 13.27 -0.36
CA LEU A 518 30.86 12.81 -1.73
C LEU A 518 30.62 14.00 -2.68
N VAL A 519 29.91 15.04 -2.24
CA VAL A 519 29.70 16.28 -3.01
C VAL A 519 31.02 16.93 -3.38
N LYS A 520 32.01 16.93 -2.47
CA LYS A 520 33.38 17.43 -2.74
C LYS A 520 34.15 16.59 -3.78
N GLN A 521 33.65 15.41 -4.12
CA GLN A 521 34.19 14.51 -5.15
C GLN A 521 33.32 14.52 -6.41
N GLY A 522 32.37 15.44 -6.53
CA GLY A 522 31.45 15.52 -7.65
C GLY A 522 30.40 14.41 -7.66
N GLU A 523 30.15 13.74 -6.55
CA GLU A 523 29.12 12.70 -6.47
C GLU A 523 27.95 13.13 -5.61
N ILE A 524 26.74 13.09 -6.18
CA ILE A 524 25.50 13.40 -5.49
C ILE A 524 24.58 12.19 -5.59
N ARG A 525 24.03 11.77 -4.44
CA ARG A 525 23.15 10.60 -4.35
C ARG A 525 21.75 11.02 -3.98
N PHE A 526 20.78 10.49 -4.71
CA PHE A 526 19.36 10.71 -4.53
C PHE A 526 18.70 9.37 -4.25
N ASN A 527 17.67 9.35 -3.41
CA ASN A 527 16.88 8.15 -3.18
C ASN A 527 15.49 8.35 -3.76
N GLY A 528 15.00 7.40 -4.53
CA GLY A 528 13.66 7.47 -5.11
C GLY A 528 13.15 6.11 -5.49
N ARG A 529 11.82 5.96 -5.47
CA ARG A 529 11.13 4.74 -5.88
C ARG A 529 10.49 4.95 -7.24
N ILE A 530 10.80 4.06 -8.18
CA ILE A 530 10.21 4.08 -9.52
C ILE A 530 9.14 2.99 -9.57
N PRO A 531 7.83 3.31 -9.51
CA PRO A 531 6.80 2.32 -9.26
C PRO A 531 6.57 1.35 -10.43
N LYS A 532 6.86 1.76 -11.66
CA LYS A 532 6.58 0.97 -12.87
C LYS A 532 7.73 1.00 -13.87
N PRO A 533 7.90 -0.04 -14.72
CA PRO A 533 8.87 0.00 -15.82
C PRO A 533 8.46 1.06 -16.86
N GLY A 534 9.43 1.57 -17.60
CA GLY A 534 9.16 2.48 -18.72
C GLY A 534 10.26 3.50 -18.99
N LEU A 535 9.95 4.43 -19.89
CA LEU A 535 10.81 5.59 -20.18
C LEU A 535 10.50 6.73 -19.21
N TYR A 536 11.56 7.33 -18.70
CA TYR A 536 11.50 8.44 -17.77
C TYR A 536 12.41 9.59 -18.20
N ARG A 537 11.95 10.83 -18.00
CA ARG A 537 12.77 12.02 -18.09
C ARG A 537 13.20 12.43 -16.70
N ALA A 538 14.51 12.48 -16.45
CA ALA A 538 15.06 13.01 -15.22
C ALA A 538 15.65 14.41 -15.45
N PHE A 539 15.39 15.33 -14.52
CA PHE A 539 16.02 16.65 -14.45
C PHE A 539 16.73 16.77 -13.11
N ALA A 540 18.05 16.93 -13.16
CA ALA A 540 18.87 17.13 -11.98
C ALA A 540 19.35 18.58 -11.91
N GLN A 541 19.05 19.25 -10.79
CA GLN A 541 19.38 20.65 -10.58
C GLN A 541 20.44 20.82 -9.50
N PHE A 542 21.43 21.64 -9.79
CA PHE A 542 22.54 21.96 -8.89
C PHE A 542 22.81 23.46 -8.90
N LYS A 543 23.27 24.01 -7.78
CA LYS A 543 23.71 25.41 -7.72
C LYS A 543 25.23 25.48 -7.69
N ARG A 544 25.80 26.23 -8.63
CA ARG A 544 27.24 26.53 -8.69
C ARG A 544 27.41 27.99 -9.12
N ASN A 545 28.30 28.72 -8.47
CA ASN A 545 28.58 30.14 -8.78
C ASN A 545 27.32 31.03 -8.81
N GLY A 546 26.37 30.76 -7.91
CA GLY A 546 25.10 31.49 -7.82
C GLY A 546 24.07 31.15 -8.91
N GLN A 547 24.38 30.26 -9.86
CA GLN A 547 23.48 29.87 -10.95
C GLN A 547 22.94 28.46 -10.71
N ILE A 548 21.66 28.25 -11.06
CA ILE A 548 21.04 26.93 -11.10
C ILE A 548 21.33 26.29 -12.46
N VAL A 549 21.92 25.11 -12.43
CA VAL A 549 22.23 24.30 -13.61
C VAL A 549 21.31 23.10 -13.61
N THR A 550 20.55 22.94 -14.69
CA THR A 550 19.62 21.81 -14.87
C THR A 550 20.18 20.87 -15.93
N LEU A 551 20.35 19.60 -15.59
CA LEU A 551 20.87 18.55 -16.47
C LEU A 551 19.75 17.54 -16.77
N PRO A 552 19.28 17.43 -18.03
CA PRO A 552 18.30 16.42 -18.42
C PRO A 552 18.96 15.07 -18.72
N PHE A 553 18.25 13.98 -18.41
CA PHE A 553 18.62 12.59 -18.71
C PHE A 553 17.37 11.81 -19.15
N THR A 554 17.55 10.79 -19.98
CA THR A 554 16.47 9.84 -20.32
C THR A 554 16.81 8.47 -19.75
N LEU A 555 15.95 7.94 -18.88
CA LEU A 555 16.12 6.63 -18.28
C LEU A 555 15.21 5.61 -18.97
N SER A 556 15.69 4.37 -19.13
CA SER A 556 14.88 3.22 -19.51
C SER A 556 14.97 2.20 -18.38
N LEU A 557 13.89 2.02 -17.63
CA LEU A 557 13.86 1.29 -16.35
C LEU A 557 12.94 0.07 -16.37
#